data_AF-A0A5B3H3V4-F1
#
_entry.id   AF-A0A5B3H3V4-F1
#
_cell.length_a   1.000
_cell.length_b   1.000
_cell.length_c   1.000
_cell.angle_alpha   90.00
_cell.angle_beta   90.00
_cell.angle_gamma   90.00
#
_symmetry.space_group_name_H-M   'P 1'
#
loop_
_entity.id
_entity.type
_entity.pdbx_description
1 polymer ?
#
loop_
_entity_poly.entity_id
_entity_poly.type
_entity_poly.pdbx_seq_one_letter_code
_entity_poly.pdbx_strand_id
1 'polypeptide(L)'
;MSKEVIKVFQNYQNSCSGVSYDFQPVEIRYPLSAYIDLLVYCLQNGMSCAHLHEMKHRELFLYLRGFYTREEVVTLLLPILSANSDFRSLVYELLPRVQSVADMAKLAGMTYEAFERRFRREFDTTAYKWLLKQICQRIVGYLSNPEMTIKQAALRAGFESLDRFSHFCKRHLGASPRQLIEKYREEKEIPQTGMKKRVPKSGQEGKRAENTKKNSRCRKSTIKYHFFTTKI
;
A
#
# COMPACT_ATOMS: atom_id res chain seq x y z
N MET A 1 -8.28 -11.10 9.56
CA MET A 1 -7.57 -11.47 10.80
C MET A 1 -8.44 -11.10 11.99
N SER A 2 -8.53 -11.94 13.03
CA SER A 2 -9.32 -11.63 14.23
C SER A 2 -8.72 -10.46 15.01
N LYS A 3 -9.56 -9.68 15.68
CA LYS A 3 -9.16 -8.44 16.39
C LYS A 3 -8.16 -8.74 17.53
N GLU A 4 -8.27 -9.93 18.12
CA GLU A 4 -7.42 -10.42 19.21
C GLU A 4 -6.00 -10.67 18.73
N VAL A 5 -5.84 -11.25 17.54
CA VAL A 5 -4.53 -11.50 16.95
C VAL A 5 -3.83 -10.19 16.61
N ILE A 6 -4.56 -9.21 16.07
CA ILE A 6 -4.05 -7.86 15.79
C ILE A 6 -3.58 -7.18 17.09
N LYS A 7 -4.36 -7.30 18.17
CA LYS A 7 -4.02 -6.72 19.49
C LYS A 7 -2.78 -7.38 20.12
N VAL A 8 -2.61 -8.69 19.94
CA VAL A 8 -1.40 -9.40 20.39
C VAL A 8 -0.18 -8.91 19.61
N PHE A 9 -0.29 -8.77 18.28
CA PHE A 9 0.80 -8.22 17.47
C PHE A 9 1.17 -6.77 17.85
N GLN A 10 0.17 -5.92 18.12
CA GLN A 10 0.39 -4.54 18.59
C GLN A 10 1.15 -4.47 19.92
N ASN A 11 0.95 -5.44 20.84
CA ASN A 11 1.69 -5.51 22.10
C ASN A 11 3.18 -5.83 21.93
N TYR A 12 3.57 -6.52 20.85
CA TYR A 12 4.96 -6.83 20.54
C TYR A 12 5.65 -5.72 19.71
N GLN A 13 4.88 -4.96 18.91
CA GLN A 13 5.41 -3.83 18.12
C GLN A 13 6.13 -2.76 18.96
N ASN A 14 5.63 -2.49 20.18
CA ASN A 14 6.23 -1.51 21.10
C ASN A 14 7.59 -1.94 21.67
N SER A 15 8.07 -3.15 21.40
CA SER A 15 9.37 -3.64 21.87
C SER A 15 10.34 -4.01 20.76
N CYS A 16 10.00 -3.68 19.51
CA CYS A 16 10.91 -3.80 18.39
C CYS A 16 11.98 -2.68 18.37
N SER A 17 11.86 -1.64 19.22
CA SER A 17 12.84 -0.56 19.33
C SER A 17 14.09 -1.02 20.08
N GLY A 18 15.05 -1.62 19.36
CA GLY A 18 16.37 -2.01 19.89
C GLY A 18 16.81 -3.44 19.61
N VAL A 19 15.97 -4.26 18.97
CA VAL A 19 16.33 -5.65 18.63
C VAL A 19 17.07 -5.68 17.29
N SER A 20 18.37 -6.00 17.32
CA SER A 20 19.16 -6.32 16.12
C SER A 20 18.83 -7.75 15.71
N TYR A 21 18.07 -7.92 14.62
CA TYR A 21 17.76 -9.24 14.07
C TYR A 21 19.00 -9.84 13.39
N ASP A 22 19.55 -10.90 13.95
CA ASP A 22 20.79 -11.57 13.53
C ASP A 22 20.54 -12.90 12.79
N PHE A 23 19.29 -13.12 12.34
CA PHE A 23 18.84 -14.33 11.64
C PHE A 23 19.06 -15.64 12.42
N GLN A 24 19.25 -15.59 13.74
CA GLN A 24 19.36 -16.82 14.51
C GLN A 24 18.01 -17.56 14.53
N PRO A 25 17.97 -18.84 14.14
CA PRO A 25 16.75 -19.61 14.13
C PRO A 25 16.26 -19.84 15.56
N VAL A 26 15.00 -19.49 15.82
CA VAL A 26 14.34 -19.86 17.09
C VAL A 26 13.97 -21.33 17.01
N GLU A 27 14.42 -22.10 18.00
CA GLU A 27 14.17 -23.54 18.08
C GLU A 27 12.66 -23.83 18.19
N ILE A 28 12.16 -24.77 17.38
CA ILE A 28 10.77 -25.23 17.47
C ILE A 28 10.70 -26.31 18.56
N ARG A 29 10.01 -26.00 19.66
CA ARG A 29 9.90 -26.86 20.85
C ARG A 29 8.55 -27.53 20.92
N TYR A 30 8.46 -28.64 21.64
CA TYR A 30 7.17 -29.23 22.00
C TYR A 30 6.40 -28.25 22.93
N PRO A 31 5.10 -28.03 22.73
CA PRO A 31 4.17 -28.69 21.81
C PRO A 31 4.03 -28.03 20.42
N LEU A 32 4.74 -26.93 20.14
CA LEU A 32 4.61 -26.19 18.88
C LEU A 32 4.98 -27.04 17.65
N SER A 33 5.97 -27.93 17.76
CA SER A 33 6.32 -28.88 16.69
C SER A 33 5.14 -29.76 16.29
N ALA A 34 4.53 -30.45 17.26
CA ALA A 34 3.37 -31.32 17.03
C ALA A 34 2.16 -30.54 16.47
N TYR A 35 1.96 -29.30 16.94
CA TYR A 35 0.94 -28.41 16.41
C TYR A 35 1.16 -28.08 14.92
N ILE A 36 2.41 -27.78 14.53
CA ILE A 36 2.76 -27.47 13.14
C ILE A 36 2.50 -28.69 12.26
N ASP A 37 2.93 -29.88 12.67
CA ASP A 37 2.72 -31.12 11.92
C ASP A 37 1.22 -31.38 11.69
N LEU A 38 0.41 -31.23 12.74
CA LEU A 38 -1.04 -31.41 12.66
C LEU A 38 -1.68 -30.34 11.77
N LEU A 39 -1.27 -29.07 11.87
CA LEU A 39 -1.78 -28.00 11.04
C LEU A 39 -1.47 -28.24 9.56
N VAL A 40 -0.24 -28.64 9.23
CA VAL A 40 0.17 -28.96 7.87
C VAL A 40 -0.68 -30.11 7.32
N TYR A 41 -0.85 -31.18 8.09
CA TYR A 41 -1.72 -32.30 7.71
C TYR A 41 -3.16 -31.85 7.45
N CYS A 42 -3.75 -31.05 8.34
CA CYS A 42 -5.10 -30.52 8.18
C CYS A 42 -5.26 -29.72 6.88
N LEU A 43 -4.32 -28.81 6.60
CA LEU A 43 -4.36 -27.95 5.42
C LEU A 43 -4.18 -28.74 4.12
N GLN A 44 -3.28 -29.73 4.10
CA GLN A 44 -3.07 -30.62 2.95
C GLN A 44 -4.32 -31.46 2.63
N ASN A 45 -5.14 -31.76 3.63
CA ASN A 45 -6.41 -32.48 3.47
C ASN A 45 -7.61 -31.54 3.23
N GLY A 46 -7.38 -30.27 2.89
CA GLY A 46 -8.42 -29.32 2.48
C GLY A 46 -9.25 -28.74 3.64
N MET A 47 -8.83 -28.94 4.89
CA MET A 47 -9.47 -28.29 6.03
C MET A 47 -8.93 -26.85 6.16
N SER A 48 -9.58 -25.90 5.47
CA SER A 48 -9.15 -24.50 5.39
C SER A 48 -10.28 -23.50 5.65
N CYS A 49 -11.27 -23.88 6.46
CA CYS A 49 -12.39 -22.98 6.79
C CYS A 49 -11.95 -21.89 7.80
N ALA A 50 -12.62 -20.73 7.75
CA ALA A 50 -12.29 -19.60 8.62
C ALA A 50 -12.33 -19.95 10.12
N HIS A 51 -13.26 -20.83 10.53
CA HIS A 51 -13.39 -21.28 11.91
C HIS A 51 -12.15 -22.05 12.39
N LEU A 52 -11.65 -23.00 11.59
CA LEU A 52 -10.44 -23.75 11.91
C LEU A 52 -9.21 -22.82 11.99
N HIS A 53 -9.07 -21.88 11.05
CA HIS A 53 -7.98 -20.91 11.08
C HIS A 53 -8.02 -20.04 12.33
N GLU A 54 -9.20 -19.60 12.78
CA GLU A 54 -9.34 -18.82 14.01
C GLU A 54 -8.93 -19.63 15.24
N MET A 55 -9.37 -20.88 15.36
CA MET A 55 -8.99 -21.77 16.45
C MET A 55 -7.48 -22.01 16.45
N LYS A 56 -6.90 -22.33 15.29
CA LYS A 56 -5.48 -22.62 15.14
C LYS A 56 -4.60 -21.40 15.43
N HIS A 57 -5.01 -20.21 15.01
CA HIS A 57 -4.30 -18.99 15.40
C HIS A 57 -4.27 -18.81 16.93
N ARG A 58 -5.40 -18.98 17.62
CA ARG A 58 -5.44 -18.85 19.10
C ARG A 58 -4.53 -19.87 19.78
N GLU A 59 -4.58 -21.12 19.34
CA GLU A 59 -3.75 -22.21 19.84
C GLU A 59 -2.25 -21.92 19.65
N LEU A 60 -1.85 -21.46 18.46
CA LEU A 60 -0.47 -21.02 18.17
C LEU A 60 -0.01 -19.92 19.13
N PHE A 61 -0.82 -18.89 19.36
CA PHE A 61 -0.45 -17.81 20.28
C PHE A 61 -0.33 -18.26 21.73
N LEU A 62 -1.13 -19.24 22.17
CA LEU A 62 -0.99 -19.84 23.49
C LEU A 62 0.34 -20.58 23.62
N TYR A 63 0.75 -21.34 22.61
CA TYR A 63 2.04 -22.02 22.62
C TYR A 63 3.22 -21.04 22.60
N LEU A 64 3.16 -20.02 21.76
CA LEU A 64 4.17 -18.97 21.73
C LEU A 64 4.27 -18.24 23.08
N ARG A 65 3.15 -17.93 23.73
CA ARG A 65 3.17 -17.26 25.04
C ARG A 65 3.62 -18.17 26.20
N GLY A 66 3.31 -19.46 26.12
CA GLY A 66 3.55 -20.41 27.20
C GLY A 66 4.95 -21.03 27.21
N PHE A 67 5.55 -21.23 26.03
CA PHE A 67 6.79 -22.02 25.88
C PHE A 67 7.97 -21.22 25.33
N TYR A 68 7.79 -19.92 25.06
CA TYR A 68 8.84 -19.05 24.54
C TYR A 68 8.92 -17.77 25.37
N THR A 69 10.14 -17.24 25.47
CA THR A 69 10.33 -15.92 26.06
C THR A 69 9.78 -14.85 25.15
N ARG A 70 9.57 -13.65 25.72
CA ARG A 70 9.11 -12.51 24.95
C ARG A 70 10.07 -12.16 23.82
N GLU A 71 11.37 -12.27 24.07
CA GLU A 71 12.44 -11.99 23.13
C GLU A 71 12.46 -13.00 21.98
N GLU A 72 12.27 -14.28 22.28
CA GLU A 72 12.16 -15.35 21.27
C GLU A 72 10.92 -15.16 20.39
N VAL A 73 9.77 -14.83 20.98
CA VAL A 73 8.54 -14.57 20.22
C VAL A 73 8.70 -13.35 19.32
N VAL A 74 9.30 -12.27 19.83
CA VAL A 74 9.60 -11.07 19.02
C VAL A 74 10.53 -11.43 17.87
N THR A 75 11.61 -12.18 18.13
CA THR A 75 12.59 -12.60 17.12
C THR A 75 11.94 -13.47 16.05
N LEU A 76 11.13 -14.46 16.45
CA LEU A 76 10.40 -15.35 15.54
C LEU A 76 9.41 -14.59 14.66
N LEU A 77 8.66 -13.66 15.25
CA LEU A 77 7.61 -12.91 14.55
C LEU A 77 8.15 -11.67 13.86
N LEU A 78 9.41 -11.28 14.08
CA LEU A 78 9.97 -10.03 13.57
C LEU A 78 9.85 -9.91 12.05
N PRO A 79 10.14 -10.93 11.21
CA PRO A 79 9.95 -10.81 9.76
C PRO A 79 8.50 -10.52 9.36
N ILE A 80 7.52 -11.05 10.10
CA ILE A 80 6.09 -10.87 9.86
C ILE A 80 5.60 -9.53 10.43
N LEU A 81 6.15 -9.11 11.57
CA LEU A 81 5.86 -7.85 12.25
C LEU A 81 6.51 -6.64 11.57
N SER A 82 7.74 -6.81 11.07
CA SER A 82 8.50 -5.80 10.31
C SER A 82 8.03 -5.67 8.86
N ALA A 83 7.34 -6.69 8.32
CA ALA A 83 6.55 -6.57 7.10
C ALA A 83 5.36 -5.60 7.24
N ASN A 84 5.02 -5.16 8.47
CA ASN A 84 3.99 -4.14 8.74
C ASN A 84 4.56 -2.73 8.97
N SER A 85 5.55 -2.35 8.17
CA SER A 85 5.44 -1.12 7.36
C SER A 85 6.39 -1.27 6.16
N ASP A 86 5.85 -1.61 4.99
CA ASP A 86 6.57 -1.35 3.73
C ASP A 86 7.02 0.11 3.79
N PHE A 87 8.32 0.37 3.69
CA PHE A 87 8.84 1.72 3.88
C PHE A 87 8.26 2.68 2.85
N ARG A 88 7.84 2.17 1.68
CA ARG A 88 7.00 2.95 0.77
C ARG A 88 5.69 3.38 1.41
N SER A 89 4.98 2.48 2.06
CA SER A 89 3.73 2.76 2.76
C SER A 89 3.93 3.77 3.90
N LEU A 90 4.99 3.63 4.69
CA LEU A 90 5.38 4.60 5.71
C LEU A 90 5.63 5.99 5.10
N VAL A 91 6.41 6.05 4.01
CA VAL A 91 6.71 7.30 3.29
C VAL A 91 5.43 7.97 2.79
N TYR A 92 4.48 7.22 2.24
CA TYR A 92 3.19 7.76 1.79
C TYR A 92 2.29 8.22 2.95
N GLU A 93 2.31 7.55 4.10
CA GLU A 93 1.58 7.99 5.29
C GLU A 93 2.13 9.30 5.87
N LEU A 94 3.46 9.45 5.86
CA LEU A 94 4.13 10.65 6.36
C LEU A 94 4.03 11.84 5.41
N LEU A 95 3.88 11.60 4.11
CA LEU A 95 3.86 12.63 3.06
C LEU A 95 2.93 13.84 3.34
N PRO A 96 1.69 13.68 3.83
CA PRO A 96 0.82 14.82 4.10
C PRO A 96 1.32 15.72 5.25
N ARG A 97 2.19 15.20 6.12
CA ARG A 97 2.60 15.83 7.39
C ARG A 97 3.94 16.55 7.34
N VAL A 98 4.67 16.45 6.23
CA VAL A 98 6.06 16.90 6.14
C VAL A 98 6.32 17.82 4.96
N GLN A 99 7.30 18.71 5.14
CA GLN A 99 7.76 19.67 4.13
C GLN A 99 9.25 19.52 3.81
N SER A 100 9.98 18.75 4.63
CA SER A 100 11.39 18.48 4.44
C SER A 100 11.67 16.99 4.59
N VAL A 101 12.76 16.55 3.94
CA VAL A 101 13.27 15.19 4.08
C VAL A 101 13.76 14.94 5.50
N ALA A 102 14.32 15.96 6.16
CA ALA A 102 14.77 15.85 7.55
C ALA A 102 13.61 15.55 8.50
N ASP A 103 12.46 16.21 8.33
CA ASP A 103 11.26 15.93 9.11
C ASP A 103 10.72 14.53 8.83
N MET A 104 10.73 14.11 7.56
CA MET A 104 10.32 12.77 7.17
C MET A 104 11.20 11.69 7.80
N ALA A 105 12.52 11.87 7.78
CA ALA A 105 13.48 10.98 8.43
C ALA A 105 13.27 10.92 9.94
N LYS A 106 13.08 12.08 10.58
CA LYS A 106 12.80 12.19 12.01
C LYS A 106 11.52 11.45 12.41
N LEU A 107 10.43 11.64 11.65
CA LEU A 107 9.16 10.94 11.89
C LEU A 107 9.23 9.44 11.60
N ALA A 108 10.09 9.03 10.67
CA ALA A 108 10.38 7.63 10.40
C ALA A 108 11.33 7.00 11.45
N GLY A 109 11.79 7.75 12.44
CA GLY A 109 12.72 7.28 13.48
C GLY A 109 14.13 6.97 12.94
N MET A 110 14.55 7.63 11.87
CA MET A 110 15.83 7.39 11.18
C MET A 110 16.71 8.64 11.18
N THR A 111 18.03 8.46 11.15
CA THR A 111 18.94 9.55 10.75
C THR A 111 18.73 9.90 9.29
N TYR A 112 19.12 11.11 8.89
CA TYR A 112 19.00 11.57 7.52
C TYR A 112 19.72 10.64 6.54
N GLU A 113 20.96 10.22 6.84
CA GLU A 113 21.74 9.36 5.94
C GLU A 113 21.12 7.96 5.82
N ALA A 114 20.65 7.39 6.93
CA ALA A 114 20.00 6.08 6.94
C ALA A 114 18.70 6.10 6.13
N PHE A 115 17.91 7.17 6.31
CA PHE A 115 16.67 7.39 5.56
C PHE A 115 16.96 7.55 4.06
N GLU A 116 17.86 8.44 3.66
CA GLU A 116 18.20 8.69 2.26
C GLU A 116 18.75 7.44 1.56
N ARG A 117 19.61 6.66 2.24
CA ARG A 117 20.13 5.39 1.71
C ARG A 117 19.02 4.36 1.49
N ARG A 118 18.10 4.22 2.44
CA ARG A 118 16.94 3.32 2.29
C ARG A 118 16.00 3.82 1.19
N PHE A 119 15.72 5.12 1.18
CA PHE A 119 14.87 5.77 0.19
C PHE A 119 15.36 5.52 -1.24
N ARG A 120 16.66 5.68 -1.50
CA ARG A 120 17.22 5.46 -2.84
C ARG A 120 17.11 4.02 -3.29
N ARG A 121 17.31 3.05 -2.39
CA ARG A 121 17.17 1.62 -2.69
C ARG A 121 15.73 1.25 -3.04
N GLU A 122 14.77 1.91 -2.42
CA GLU A 122 13.37 1.60 -2.65
C GLU A 122 12.79 2.40 -3.82
N PHE A 123 13.00 3.71 -3.90
CA PHE A 123 12.34 4.62 -4.85
C PHE A 123 13.16 4.98 -6.10
N ASP A 124 14.39 4.48 -6.23
CA ASP A 124 15.30 4.76 -7.36
C ASP A 124 15.57 6.26 -7.59
N THR A 125 15.41 7.09 -6.54
CA THR A 125 15.69 8.54 -6.55
C THR A 125 16.07 9.02 -5.16
N THR A 126 16.55 10.26 -5.05
CA THR A 126 16.76 10.92 -3.75
C THR A 126 15.43 11.32 -3.13
N ALA A 127 15.36 11.29 -1.79
CA ALA A 127 14.15 11.67 -1.06
C ALA A 127 13.75 13.13 -1.33
N TYR A 128 14.74 14.01 -1.48
CA TYR A 128 14.51 15.42 -1.79
C TYR A 128 13.81 15.61 -3.14
N LYS A 129 14.33 14.98 -4.20
CA LYS A 129 13.73 15.09 -5.55
C LYS A 129 12.32 14.53 -5.56
N TRP A 130 12.11 13.40 -4.88
CA TRP A 130 10.79 12.79 -4.78
C TRP A 130 9.80 13.68 -4.01
N LEU A 131 10.16 14.14 -2.82
CA LEU A 131 9.31 14.99 -1.99
C LEU A 131 8.96 16.30 -2.70
N LEU A 132 9.93 16.93 -3.37
CA LEU A 132 9.70 18.14 -4.15
C LEU A 132 8.64 17.91 -5.24
N LYS A 133 8.72 16.78 -5.96
CA LYS A 133 7.72 16.39 -6.98
C LYS A 133 6.33 16.24 -6.36
N GLN A 134 6.23 15.58 -5.21
CA GLN A 134 4.95 15.39 -4.51
C GLN A 134 4.34 16.71 -4.04
N ILE A 135 5.16 17.61 -3.46
CA ILE A 135 4.71 18.95 -3.02
C ILE A 135 4.20 19.75 -4.22
N CYS A 136 4.92 19.74 -5.34
CA CYS A 136 4.51 20.41 -6.58
C CYS A 136 3.16 19.88 -7.08
N GLN A 137 3.00 18.56 -7.17
CA GLN A 137 1.75 17.92 -7.59
C GLN A 137 0.57 18.29 -6.69
N ARG A 138 0.79 18.31 -5.37
CA ARG A 138 -0.23 18.70 -4.38
C ARG A 138 -0.67 20.16 -4.56
N ILE A 139 0.28 21.07 -4.76
CA ILE A 139 -0.01 22.49 -5.00
C ILE A 139 -0.81 22.67 -6.30
N VAL A 140 -0.41 22.00 -7.38
CA VAL A 140 -1.15 22.03 -8.64
C VAL A 140 -2.59 21.52 -8.44
N GLY A 141 -2.77 20.41 -7.73
CA GLY A 141 -4.09 19.88 -7.41
C GLY A 141 -4.97 20.87 -6.61
N TYR A 142 -4.39 21.59 -5.65
CA TYR A 142 -5.11 22.64 -4.91
C TYR A 142 -5.49 23.83 -5.79
N LEU A 143 -4.57 24.35 -6.60
CA LEU A 143 -4.81 25.51 -7.45
C LEU A 143 -5.77 25.21 -8.63
N SER A 144 -5.85 23.95 -9.05
CA SER A 144 -6.79 23.48 -10.09
C SER A 144 -8.24 23.39 -9.60
N ASN A 145 -8.50 23.55 -8.30
CA ASN A 145 -9.84 23.56 -7.73
C ASN A 145 -10.42 24.99 -7.76
N PRO A 146 -11.56 25.23 -8.44
CA PRO A 146 -12.20 26.54 -8.52
C PRO A 146 -12.51 27.17 -7.15
N GLU A 147 -12.92 26.33 -6.19
CA GLU A 147 -13.34 26.73 -4.84
C GLU A 147 -12.18 26.99 -3.89
N MET A 148 -10.94 26.69 -4.30
CA MET A 148 -9.75 26.84 -3.46
C MET A 148 -9.13 28.23 -3.63
N THR A 149 -9.02 28.99 -2.54
CA THR A 149 -8.28 30.26 -2.53
C THR A 149 -6.77 30.03 -2.44
N ILE A 150 -5.96 30.99 -2.91
CA ILE A 150 -4.49 30.95 -2.79
C ILE A 150 -4.06 30.80 -1.32
N LYS A 151 -4.75 31.49 -0.40
CA LYS A 151 -4.48 31.41 1.05
C LYS A 151 -4.72 30.01 1.61
N GLN A 152 -5.84 29.38 1.22
CA GLN A 152 -6.12 28.00 1.64
C GLN A 152 -5.14 27.01 1.01
N ALA A 153 -4.78 27.18 -0.27
CA ALA A 153 -3.79 26.35 -0.94
C ALA A 153 -2.42 26.43 -0.26
N ALA A 154 -1.96 27.63 0.10
CA ALA A 154 -0.70 27.84 0.82
C ALA A 154 -0.71 27.15 2.18
N LEU A 155 -1.77 27.36 2.97
CA LEU A 155 -1.92 26.74 4.29
C LEU A 155 -1.94 25.21 4.20
N ARG A 156 -2.75 24.66 3.30
CA ARG A 156 -2.91 23.21 3.12
C ARG A 156 -1.69 22.55 2.49
N ALA A 157 -0.87 23.32 1.79
CA ALA A 157 0.41 22.88 1.28
C ALA A 157 1.53 23.01 2.32
N GLY A 158 1.26 23.54 3.53
CA GLY A 158 2.21 23.62 4.65
C GLY A 158 3.12 24.85 4.63
N PHE A 159 2.69 25.96 4.05
CA PHE A 159 3.45 27.21 4.04
C PHE A 159 2.96 28.18 5.11
N GLU A 160 3.91 28.72 5.88
CA GLU A 160 3.65 29.69 6.95
C GLU A 160 3.34 31.11 6.43
N SER A 161 3.74 31.44 5.20
CA SER A 161 3.43 32.73 4.58
C SER A 161 3.16 32.63 3.08
N LEU A 162 2.31 33.55 2.59
CA LEU A 162 1.97 33.66 1.17
C LEU A 162 3.17 34.03 0.30
N ASP A 163 4.12 34.80 0.83
CA ASP A 163 5.32 35.19 0.11
C ASP A 163 6.24 33.99 -0.13
N ARG A 164 6.45 33.16 0.90
CA ARG A 164 7.21 31.91 0.77
C ARG A 164 6.55 30.95 -0.21
N PHE A 165 5.23 30.84 -0.15
CA PHE A 165 4.47 30.05 -1.11
C PHE A 165 4.62 30.57 -2.56
N SER A 166 4.56 31.89 -2.74
CA SER A 166 4.71 32.53 -4.06
C SER A 166 6.11 32.36 -4.62
N HIS A 167 7.14 32.52 -3.80
CA HIS A 167 8.53 32.25 -4.20
C HIS A 167 8.75 30.78 -4.55
N PHE A 168 8.17 29.86 -3.77
CA PHE A 168 8.23 28.43 -4.07
C PHE A 168 7.58 28.12 -5.43
N CYS A 169 6.39 28.64 -5.69
CA CYS A 169 5.68 28.45 -6.97
C CYS A 169 6.50 28.98 -8.14
N LYS A 170 7.05 30.20 -8.03
CA LYS A 170 7.91 30.77 -9.09
C LYS A 170 9.15 29.90 -9.35
N ARG A 171 9.80 29.42 -8.27
CA ARG A 171 11.03 28.63 -8.37
C ARG A 171 10.82 27.23 -8.94
N HIS A 172 9.75 26.54 -8.55
CA HIS A 172 9.56 25.12 -8.82
C HIS A 172 8.45 24.79 -9.82
N LEU A 173 7.48 25.70 -10.00
CA LEU A 173 6.38 25.58 -10.96
C LEU A 173 6.47 26.62 -12.10
N GLY A 174 7.45 27.53 -12.04
CA GLY A 174 7.75 28.50 -13.10
C GLY A 174 6.85 29.74 -13.13
N ALA A 175 5.84 29.82 -12.27
CA ALA A 175 4.87 30.93 -12.27
C ALA A 175 4.33 31.24 -10.87
N SER A 176 3.73 32.42 -10.71
CA SER A 176 3.05 32.80 -9.46
C SER A 176 1.77 31.99 -9.24
N PRO A 177 1.28 31.85 -7.99
CA PRO A 177 0.03 31.13 -7.72
C PRO A 177 -1.16 31.61 -8.55
N ARG A 178 -1.27 32.92 -8.79
CA ARG A 178 -2.34 33.51 -9.61
C ARG A 178 -2.25 33.09 -11.08
N GLN A 179 -1.05 33.14 -11.66
CA GLN A 179 -0.81 32.69 -13.04
C GLN A 179 -1.02 31.18 -13.20
N LEU A 180 -0.68 30.38 -12.18
CA LEU A 180 -0.95 28.95 -12.18
C LEU A 180 -2.45 28.64 -12.16
N ILE A 181 -3.23 29.39 -11.37
CA ILE A 181 -4.69 29.26 -11.35
C ILE A 181 -5.29 29.54 -12.73
N GLU A 182 -4.88 30.62 -13.38
CA GLU A 182 -5.32 31.01 -14.73
C GLU A 182 -5.01 29.88 -15.73
N LYS A 183 -3.75 29.44 -15.78
CA LYS A 183 -3.31 28.33 -16.64
C LYS A 183 -4.13 27.05 -16.46
N TYR A 184 -4.32 26.58 -15.23
CA TYR A 184 -5.00 25.30 -14.97
C TYR A 184 -6.53 25.38 -15.05
N ARG A 185 -7.11 26.59 -15.04
CA ARG A 185 -8.55 26.79 -15.26
C ARG A 185 -8.87 26.92 -16.75
N GLU A 186 -8.00 27.56 -17.54
CA GLU A 186 -8.13 27.62 -19.00
C GLU A 186 -8.05 26.23 -19.66
N GLU A 187 -7.18 25.34 -19.18
CA GLU A 187 -7.07 23.96 -19.68
C GLU A 187 -8.34 23.10 -19.46
N LYS A 188 -9.29 23.53 -18.61
CA LYS A 188 -10.59 22.86 -18.42
C LYS A 188 -11.70 23.39 -19.32
N GLU A 189 -11.49 24.51 -20.02
CA GLU A 189 -12.46 25.12 -20.93
C GLU A 189 -12.08 24.89 -22.40
N ILE A 190 -11.87 23.63 -22.81
CA ILE A 190 -11.96 23.30 -24.25
C ILE A 190 -13.45 23.18 -24.59
N PRO A 191 -14.03 24.05 -25.43
CA PRO A 191 -15.40 23.90 -25.89
C PRO A 191 -15.50 22.70 -26.82
N GLN A 192 -16.47 21.81 -26.57
CA GLN A 192 -16.93 20.84 -27.56
C GLN A 192 -17.63 21.60 -28.70
N THR A 193 -16.87 22.16 -29.64
CA THR A 193 -17.40 22.75 -30.88
C THR A 193 -17.39 21.66 -31.96
N GLY A 194 -18.58 21.37 -32.48
CA GLY A 194 -18.91 20.10 -33.11
C GLY A 194 -18.29 19.80 -34.48
N MET A 195 -17.93 18.53 -34.66
CA MET A 195 -17.87 17.94 -35.99
C MET A 195 -19.29 17.59 -36.45
N LYS A 196 -19.85 18.40 -37.35
CA LYS A 196 -20.88 17.95 -38.29
C LYS A 196 -20.31 16.78 -39.10
N LYS A 197 -20.84 15.57 -38.94
CA LYS A 197 -20.76 14.54 -39.99
C LYS A 197 -22.16 14.20 -40.50
N ARG A 198 -22.22 14.20 -41.83
CA ARG A 198 -23.39 14.09 -42.68
C ARG A 198 -24.17 12.80 -42.41
N VAL A 199 -25.49 12.93 -42.41
CA VAL A 199 -26.44 11.85 -42.67
C VAL A 199 -26.28 11.40 -44.13
N PRO A 200 -26.33 10.08 -44.38
CA PRO A 200 -27.19 9.59 -45.44
C PRO A 200 -28.25 8.62 -44.88
N LYS A 201 -29.51 8.85 -45.26
CA LYS A 201 -30.65 7.97 -45.04
C LYS A 201 -30.78 6.98 -46.22
N SER A 202 -31.01 5.71 -45.90
CA SER A 202 -31.87 4.72 -46.57
C SER A 202 -31.64 3.39 -45.83
N GLY A 203 -32.58 2.52 -45.48
CA GLY A 203 -34.01 2.40 -45.71
C GLY A 203 -34.36 0.90 -45.56
N GLN A 204 -35.21 0.57 -44.58
CA GLN A 204 -36.14 -0.58 -44.44
C GLN A 204 -35.64 -2.05 -44.44
N GLU A 205 -35.89 -2.79 -43.34
CA GLU A 205 -36.89 -3.90 -43.17
C GLU A 205 -36.30 -5.29 -43.50
N GLY A 206 -36.47 -6.40 -42.76
CA GLY A 206 -37.16 -6.74 -41.51
C GLY A 206 -37.03 -8.27 -41.21
N LYS A 207 -37.62 -8.70 -40.07
CA LYS A 207 -38.14 -10.04 -39.69
C LYS A 207 -37.21 -11.17 -39.13
N ARG A 208 -37.40 -11.42 -37.81
CA ARG A 208 -37.90 -12.63 -37.09
C ARG A 208 -37.30 -14.04 -37.31
N ALA A 209 -36.79 -14.64 -36.21
CA ALA A 209 -37.02 -16.00 -35.64
C ALA A 209 -35.80 -16.39 -34.76
N GLU A 210 -35.87 -16.59 -33.43
CA GLU A 210 -36.48 -17.68 -32.64
C GLU A 210 -35.84 -19.08 -32.87
N ASN A 211 -34.91 -19.51 -32.00
CA ASN A 211 -34.93 -20.81 -31.29
C ASN A 211 -33.65 -21.14 -30.49
N THR A 212 -33.82 -21.27 -29.16
CA THR A 212 -33.62 -22.47 -28.31
C THR A 212 -32.37 -23.36 -28.45
N LYS A 213 -31.62 -23.50 -27.33
CA LYS A 213 -31.16 -24.76 -26.65
C LYS A 213 -29.91 -24.45 -25.79
N LYS A 214 -30.01 -24.35 -24.45
CA LYS A 214 -29.84 -25.44 -23.45
C LYS A 214 -28.80 -26.52 -23.83
N ASN A 215 -27.63 -26.48 -23.20
CA ASN A 215 -26.91 -27.64 -22.64
C ASN A 215 -25.72 -27.11 -21.81
N SER A 216 -25.68 -27.11 -20.48
CA SER A 216 -25.56 -28.24 -19.54
C SER A 216 -24.68 -29.40 -20.02
N ARG A 217 -23.38 -29.39 -19.66
CA ARG A 217 -22.75 -30.60 -19.09
C ARG A 217 -21.44 -30.31 -18.37
N CYS A 218 -21.49 -30.58 -17.07
CA CYS A 218 -20.36 -30.89 -16.21
C CYS A 218 -19.59 -32.11 -16.78
N ARG A 219 -18.26 -32.05 -16.81
CA ARG A 219 -17.41 -33.25 -16.80
C ARG A 219 -16.29 -33.08 -15.78
N LYS A 220 -16.40 -33.88 -14.72
CA LYS A 220 -15.31 -34.30 -13.86
C LYS A 220 -14.31 -35.09 -14.68
N SER A 221 -13.03 -34.81 -14.45
CA SER A 221 -11.89 -35.74 -14.53
C SER A 221 -10.62 -34.92 -14.35
N THR A 222 -9.52 -35.35 -13.77
CA THR A 222 -9.11 -36.46 -12.92
C THR A 222 -7.68 -36.06 -12.57
N ILE A 223 -7.28 -36.25 -11.33
CA ILE A 223 -5.95 -35.94 -10.81
C ILE A 223 -4.88 -36.68 -11.62
N LYS A 224 -3.85 -35.96 -12.07
CA LYS A 224 -2.53 -36.54 -12.35
C LYS A 224 -1.48 -35.79 -11.55
N TYR A 225 -0.98 -36.46 -10.51
CA TYR A 225 0.23 -36.12 -9.81
C TYR A 225 1.41 -36.20 -10.78
N HIS A 226 2.19 -35.12 -10.89
CA HIS A 226 3.59 -35.24 -11.25
C HIS A 226 4.42 -34.53 -10.20
N PHE A 227 4.99 -35.36 -9.32
CA PHE A 227 6.23 -35.11 -8.61
C PHE A 227 7.29 -34.58 -9.59
N PHE A 228 7.89 -33.43 -9.28
CA PHE A 228 9.31 -33.21 -9.59
C PHE A 228 9.97 -32.55 -8.39
N THR A 229 10.70 -33.39 -7.67
CA THR A 229 11.76 -33.11 -6.73
C THR A 229 13.03 -32.70 -7.47
N THR A 230 13.62 -31.55 -7.15
CA THR A 230 15.07 -31.28 -7.01
C THR A 230 15.24 -29.79 -6.66
N LYS A 231 15.70 -29.40 -5.46
CA LYS A 231 17.11 -29.29 -5.04
C LYS A 231 18.01 -28.74 -6.16
N ILE A 232 18.39 -27.47 -6.06
CA ILE A 232 19.68 -26.96 -5.52
C ILE A 232 19.39 -25.60 -4.89
#